data_AF-A0AAD9USW8-F1
#
_entry.id   AF-A0AAD9USW8-F1
#
_cell.length_a   1.000
_cell.length_b   1.000
_cell.length_c   1.000
_cell.angle_alpha   90.00
_cell.angle_beta   90.00
_cell.angle_gamma   90.00
#
_symmetry.space_group_name_H-M   'P 1'
#
loop_
_entity.id
_entity.type
_entity.pdbx_description
1 polymer ?
#
loop_
_entity_poly.entity_id
_entity_poly.type
_entity_poly.pdbx_seq_one_letter_code
_entity_poly.pdbx_strand_id
1 'polypeptide(L)'
;MPSSIDFSIHKEPFAAGGFREAYKATSKAKEFETNTWVIKKYLATSVSDTEATGQTVEEHTKKVVQMHYLARNFAARLRQELQIVFLYI
;
A
#
# COMPACT_ATOMS: atom_id res chain seq x y z
N MET A 1 -2.05 1.80 -19.18
CA MET A 1 -0.58 1.98 -19.20
C MET A 1 -0.14 2.46 -17.82
N PRO A 2 1.01 2.03 -17.29
CA PRO A 2 1.56 2.62 -16.09
C PRO A 2 1.85 4.11 -16.32
N SER A 3 1.51 4.97 -15.36
CA SER A 3 1.88 6.39 -15.35
C SER A 3 2.97 6.63 -14.30
N SER A 4 3.92 7.51 -14.61
CA SER A 4 4.91 7.98 -13.64
C SER A 4 4.38 9.20 -12.92
N ILE A 5 4.55 9.26 -11.61
CA ILE A 5 4.08 10.34 -10.75
C ILE A 5 5.19 10.68 -9.76
N ASP A 6 5.49 11.96 -9.64
CA ASP A 6 6.50 12.44 -8.71
C ASP A 6 5.89 12.75 -7.34
N PHE A 7 6.59 12.30 -6.30
CA PHE A 7 6.27 12.58 -4.91
C PHE A 7 7.43 13.26 -4.21
N SER A 8 7.13 14.32 -3.45
CA SER A 8 8.04 14.89 -2.47
C SER A 8 7.88 14.12 -1.16
N ILE A 9 8.93 13.41 -0.75
CA ILE A 9 8.91 12.55 0.43
C ILE A 9 9.58 13.31 1.58
N HIS A 10 8.95 13.32 2.75
CA HIS A 10 9.58 13.85 3.97
C HIS A 10 10.87 13.08 4.28
N LYS A 11 11.85 13.79 4.85
CA LYS A 11 13.18 13.22 5.13
C LYS A 11 13.10 12.06 6.13
N GLU A 12 12.39 12.26 7.23
CA GLU A 12 12.30 11.29 8.32
C GLU A 12 11.00 10.48 8.24
N PRO A 13 11.04 9.18 8.58
CA PRO A 13 9.83 8.39 8.72
C PRO A 13 9.03 8.86 9.93
N PHE A 14 7.70 8.81 9.84
CA PHE A 14 6.83 9.09 10.98
C PHE A 14 6.44 7.83 11.75
N ALA A 15 6.71 6.65 11.18
CA ALA A 15 6.48 5.36 11.81
C ALA A 15 7.35 4.27 11.16
N ALA A 16 7.63 3.21 11.90
CA ALA A 16 8.28 2.00 11.40
C ALA A 16 7.54 0.77 11.93
N GLY A 17 7.44 -0.26 11.08
CA GLY A 17 6.98 -1.60 11.46
C GLY A 17 8.06 -2.63 11.17
N GLY A 18 7.77 -3.92 11.43
CA GLY A 18 8.75 -5.00 11.32
C GLY A 18 9.35 -5.21 9.92
N PHE A 19 8.74 -4.68 8.86
CA PHE A 19 9.20 -4.85 7.47
C PHE A 19 9.53 -3.54 6.74
N ARG A 20 8.90 -2.43 7.16
CA ARG A 20 8.87 -1.18 6.39
C ARG A 20 8.78 0.04 7.29
N GLU A 21 9.38 1.11 6.83
CA GLU A 21 9.22 2.46 7.35
C GLU A 21 8.16 3.22 6.55
N ALA A 22 7.44 4.13 7.20
CA ALA A 22 6.41 4.96 6.60
C ALA A 22 6.79 6.43 6.63
N TYR A 23 6.75 7.05 5.46
CA TYR A 23 7.10 8.46 5.24
C TYR A 23 5.89 9.23 4.75
N LYS A 24 5.70 10.46 5.25
CA LYS A 24 4.71 11.38 4.67
C LYS A 24 5.20 11.83 3.30
N ALA A 25 4.28 11.96 2.36
CA ALA A 25 4.58 12.46 1.03
C ALA A 25 3.46 13.33 0.48
N THR A 26 3.83 14.24 -0.41
CA THR A 26 2.90 15.08 -1.19
C THR A 26 3.25 14.97 -2.67
N SER A 27 2.29 15.24 -3.55
CA SER A 27 2.53 15.32 -5.00
C SER A 27 2.11 16.68 -5.52
N LYS A 28 2.77 17.13 -6.59
CA LYS A 28 2.33 18.29 -7.38
C LYS A 28 1.46 17.89 -8.56
N ALA A 29 1.27 16.59 -8.79
CA ALA A 29 0.35 16.11 -9.81
C ALA A 29 -1.09 16.45 -9.39
N LYS A 30 -1.82 17.14 -10.28
CA LYS A 30 -3.16 17.71 -10.01
C LYS A 30 -4.14 16.70 -9.41
N GLU A 31 -4.06 15.44 -9.84
CA GLU A 31 -4.93 14.35 -9.38
C GLU A 31 -4.62 13.85 -7.96
N PHE A 32 -3.45 14.19 -7.41
CA PHE A 32 -2.98 13.76 -6.10
C PHE A 32 -2.63 14.91 -5.14
N GLU A 33 -2.64 16.15 -5.62
CA GLU A 33 -2.26 17.37 -4.91
C GLU A 33 -3.04 17.59 -3.61
N THR A 34 -4.32 17.22 -3.59
CA THR A 34 -5.21 17.48 -2.44
C THR A 34 -5.05 16.46 -1.31
N ASN A 35 -4.29 15.39 -1.51
CA ASN A 35 -4.15 14.30 -0.54
C ASN A 35 -2.75 14.27 0.08
N THR A 36 -2.69 13.91 1.37
CA THR A 36 -1.44 13.49 1.99
C THR A 36 -1.24 12.00 1.74
N TRP A 37 -0.05 11.64 1.27
CA TRP A 37 0.30 10.27 0.91
C TRP A 37 1.28 9.67 1.91
N VAL A 38 1.33 8.34 1.91
CA VAL A 38 2.32 7.58 2.66
C VAL A 38 3.13 6.73 1.70
N ILE A 39 4.44 6.97 1.66
CA ILE A 39 5.39 6.12 0.96
C ILE A 39 5.99 5.15 1.97
N LYS A 40 5.93 3.85 1.67
CA LYS A 40 6.52 2.81 2.52
C LYS A 40 7.79 2.27 1.87
N LYS A 41 8.91 2.34 2.59
CA LYS A 41 10.20 1.80 2.15
C LYS A 41 10.54 0.55 2.94
N TYR A 42 11.06 -0.49 2.27
CA TYR A 42 11.51 -1.71 2.95
C TYR A 42 12.76 -1.44 3.78
N LEU A 43 12.81 -2.09 4.95
CA LEU A 43 14.03 -2.18 5.73
C LEU A 43 15.06 -3.02 4.95
N ALA A 44 16.35 -2.74 5.16
CA ALA A 44 17.43 -3.48 4.49
C ALA A 44 17.33 -5.00 4.74
N THR A 45 17.01 -5.40 5.97
CA THR A 45 16.77 -6.81 6.32
C THR A 45 15.64 -7.43 5.51
N SER A 46 14.52 -6.72 5.35
CA SER A 46 13.38 -7.21 4.57
C SER A 46 13.67 -7.30 3.07
N VAL A 47 14.55 -6.44 2.55
CA VAL A 47 15.05 -6.58 1.17
C VAL A 47 15.83 -7.88 1.03
N SER A 48 16.78 -8.13 1.92
CA SER A 48 17.56 -9.37 1.94
C SER A 48 16.69 -10.62 2.10
N ASP A 49 15.70 -10.58 3.00
CA ASP A 49 14.76 -11.69 3.20
C ASP A 49 13.93 -11.96 1.93
N THR A 50 13.50 -10.90 1.23
CA THR A 50 12.76 -11.03 -0.03
C THR A 50 13.63 -11.69 -1.11
N GLU A 51 14.87 -11.23 -1.26
CA GLU A 51 15.82 -11.78 -2.23
C GLU A 51 16.17 -13.24 -1.92
N ALA A 52 16.26 -13.61 -0.64
CA ALA A 52 16.48 -15.00 -0.21
C ALA A 52 15.35 -15.96 -0.62
N THR A 53 14.14 -15.44 -0.87
CA THR A 53 13.03 -16.23 -1.44
C THR A 53 13.11 -16.39 -2.96
N GLY A 54 14.15 -15.87 -3.61
CA GLY A 54 14.32 -15.89 -5.06
C GLY A 54 13.45 -14.88 -5.80
N GLN A 55 12.96 -13.84 -5.11
CA GLN A 55 12.11 -12.79 -5.68
C GLN A 55 12.82 -11.44 -5.68
N THR A 56 12.51 -10.61 -6.66
CA THR A 56 12.88 -9.19 -6.61
C THR A 56 11.93 -8.41 -5.70
N VAL A 57 12.41 -7.27 -5.19
CA VAL A 57 11.57 -6.34 -4.39
C VAL A 57 10.37 -5.84 -5.20
N GLU A 58 10.50 -5.66 -6.51
CA GLU A 58 9.41 -5.23 -7.39
C GLU A 58 8.31 -6.28 -7.50
N GLU A 59 8.67 -7.55 -7.76
CA GLU A 59 7.71 -8.66 -7.84
C GLU A 59 6.98 -8.85 -6.52
N HIS A 60 7.71 -8.83 -5.41
CA HIS A 60 7.13 -8.91 -4.08
C HIS A 60 6.17 -7.73 -3.81
N THR A 61 6.55 -6.52 -4.20
CA THR A 61 5.70 -5.33 -4.05
C THR A 61 4.40 -5.45 -4.85
N LYS A 62 4.47 -5.93 -6.10
CA LYS A 62 3.27 -6.18 -6.91
C LYS A 62 2.32 -7.17 -6.23
N LYS A 63 2.85 -8.25 -5.65
CA LYS A 63 2.04 -9.22 -4.88
C LYS A 63 1.39 -8.59 -3.64
N VAL A 64 2.14 -7.79 -2.88
CA VAL A 64 1.60 -7.08 -1.70
C VAL A 64 0.48 -6.11 -2.10
N VAL A 65 0.64 -5.38 -3.21
CA VAL A 65 -0.39 -4.48 -3.75
C VAL A 65 -1.64 -5.27 -4.17
N GLN A 66 -1.48 -6.36 -4.92
CA GLN A 66 -2.58 -7.25 -5.31
C GLN A 66 -3.34 -7.79 -4.09
N MET A 67 -2.62 -8.20 -3.04
CA MET A 67 -3.22 -8.68 -1.80
C MET A 67 -4.08 -7.59 -1.12
N HIS A 68 -3.63 -6.33 -1.12
CA HIS A 68 -4.42 -5.22 -0.57
C HIS A 68 -5.72 -5.01 -1.36
N TYR A 69 -5.67 -5.09 -2.70
CA TYR A 69 -6.86 -5.00 -3.54
C TYR A 69 -7.84 -6.16 -3.27
N LEU A 70 -7.34 -7.38 -3.11
CA LEU A 70 -8.16 -8.54 -2.79
C LEU A 70 -8.84 -8.40 -1.43
N ALA A 71 -8.08 -7.99 -0.40
CA ALA A 71 -8.62 -7.74 0.94
C ALA A 71 -9.71 -6.65 0.93
N ARG A 72 -9.52 -5.58 0.16
CA ARG A 72 -10.54 -4.54 -0.04
C ARG A 72 -11.82 -5.12 -0.65
N ASN A 73 -11.70 -5.98 -1.65
CA ASN A 73 -12.86 -6.60 -2.30
C ASN A 73 -13.60 -7.53 -1.33
N PHE A 74 -12.90 -8.33 -0.53
CA PHE A 74 -13.53 -9.15 0.52
C PHE A 74 -14.27 -8.29 1.56
N ALA A 75 -13.65 -7.21 2.04
CA ALA A 75 -14.30 -6.31 2.99
C ALA A 75 -15.56 -5.64 2.40
N ALA A 76 -15.53 -5.26 1.12
CA ALA A 76 -16.70 -4.70 0.44
C ALA A 76 -17.83 -5.73 0.29
N ARG A 77 -17.49 -6.98 -0.05
CA ARG A 77 -18.47 -8.06 -0.18
C ARG A 77 -19.13 -8.38 1.16
N LEU A 78 -18.34 -8.51 2.22
CA LEU A 78 -18.86 -8.74 3.57
C LEU A 78 -19.82 -7.63 4.01
N ARG A 79 -19.49 -6.37 3.70
CA ARG A 79 -20.37 -5.23 4.00
C ARG A 79 -21.74 -5.35 3.31
N GLN A 80 -21.77 -5.78 2.05
CA GLN A 80 -23.01 -5.98 1.31
C GLN A 80 -23.86 -7.09 1.92
N GLU A 81 -23.23 -8.22 2.27
CA GLU A 81 -23.92 -9.35 2.89
C GLU A 81 -24.55 -8.98 4.23
N LEU A 82 -23.82 -8.23 5.07
CA LEU A 82 -24.36 -7.73 6.33
C LEU A 82 -25.55 -6.79 6.12
N GLN A 83 -25.47 -5.86 5.16
CA GLN A 83 -26.58 -4.95 4.86
C GLN A 83 -27.83 -5.67 4.34
N ILE A 84 -27.64 -6.72 3.52
CA ILE A 84 -28.74 -7.56 3.04
C ILE A 84 -29.40 -8.26 4.23
N VAL A 85 -28.63 -8.86 5.14
CA VAL A 85 -29.18 -9.57 6.30
C VAL A 85 -30.01 -8.64 7.19
N PHE A 86 -29.61 -7.38 7.40
CA PHE A 86 -30.40 -6.41 8.18
C PHE A 86 -31.69 -5.92 7.49
N LEU A 87 -31.88 -6.16 6.19
CA LEU A 87 -33.11 -5.80 5.47
C LEU A 87 -34.18 -6.91 5.51
N TYR A 88 -33.83 -8.12 5.98
CA TYR A 88 -34.72 -9.29 6.05
C TYR A 88 -35.04 -9.74 7.49
N ILE A 89 -34.65 -8.95 8.50
CA ILE A 89 -35.00 -9.12 9.92
C ILE A 89 -35.80 -7.90 10.34
#